data_AF-A0A8J7HYK9-F1
#
_entry.id   AF-A0A8J7HYK9-F1
#
_cell.length_a   1.000
_cell.length_b   1.000
_cell.length_c   1.000
_cell.angle_alpha   90.00
_cell.angle_beta   90.00
_cell.angle_gamma   90.00
#
_symmetry.space_group_name_H-M   'P 1'
#
loop_
_entity.id
_entity.type
_entity.pdbx_description
1 polymer ?
#
loop_
_entity_poly.entity_id
_entity_poly.type
_entity_poly.pdbx_seq_one_letter_code
_entity_poly.pdbx_strand_id
1 'polypeptide(L)'
;MSELFKWLPWILVALIPGLLNLLVAFKQLADDCKFLPFFDPEKTPGVWIWAIAQLTFPCVLFWLTDSFYLQPEINFNLIGRAISFGLGFIAIMNARTETGFFTVDIKTFYTRLVRLAYDLIASQETARTAGFWVDVEQELLKRITDFTDGLNFLENYFKRDVSLSPEQIEDRLIEIDEARIKPLKSEQVKAIVALMDVRRMDLPSLLQRFGFSDEFMKKYFKQK
;
A
#
# COMPACT_ATOMS: atom_id res chain seq x y z
N MET A 1 -39.31 -14.80 12.56
CA MET A 1 -37.98 -14.16 12.49
C MET A 1 -37.04 -15.12 11.78
N SER A 2 -36.30 -14.69 10.75
CA SER A 2 -35.36 -15.58 10.07
C SER A 2 -34.27 -16.03 11.04
N GLU A 3 -33.79 -17.28 10.90
CA GLU A 3 -32.68 -17.82 11.70
C GLU A 3 -31.47 -16.88 11.73
N LEU A 4 -31.25 -16.12 10.66
CA LEU A 4 -30.18 -15.15 10.52
C LEU A 4 -30.25 -14.00 11.56
N PHE A 5 -31.46 -13.55 11.92
CA PHE A 5 -31.62 -12.51 12.96
C PHE A 5 -31.27 -13.02 14.36
N LYS A 6 -31.39 -14.33 14.62
CA LYS A 6 -30.95 -14.92 15.89
C LYS A 6 -29.43 -14.87 16.01
N TRP A 7 -28.72 -15.18 14.93
CA TRP A 7 -27.25 -15.20 14.92
C TRP A 7 -26.60 -13.82 14.83
N LEU A 8 -27.37 -12.77 14.50
CA LEU A 8 -26.85 -11.43 14.26
C LEU A 8 -25.92 -10.90 15.37
N PRO A 9 -26.23 -11.01 16.68
CA PRO A 9 -25.35 -10.51 17.73
C PRO A 9 -23.97 -11.19 17.72
N TRP A 10 -23.94 -12.49 17.49
CA TRP A 10 -22.72 -13.29 17.41
C TRP A 10 -21.91 -12.99 16.15
N ILE A 11 -22.60 -12.80 15.01
CA ILE A 11 -21.97 -12.37 13.75
C ILE A 11 -21.29 -11.01 13.95
N LEU A 12 -21.94 -10.06 14.63
CA LEU A 12 -21.35 -8.74 14.90
C LEU A 12 -20.08 -8.83 15.75
N VAL A 13 -20.07 -9.66 16.79
CA VAL A 13 -18.87 -9.87 17.62
C VAL A 13 -17.76 -10.55 16.82
N ALA A 14 -18.10 -11.54 16.01
CA ALA A 14 -17.13 -12.25 15.18
C ALA A 14 -16.58 -11.42 14.02
N LEU A 15 -17.21 -10.30 13.66
CA LEU A 15 -16.71 -9.34 12.66
C LEU A 15 -15.60 -8.43 13.21
N ILE A 16 -15.54 -8.23 14.53
CA ILE A 16 -14.57 -7.33 15.17
C ILE A 16 -13.11 -7.64 14.77
N PRO A 17 -12.63 -8.92 14.84
CA PRO A 17 -11.26 -9.23 14.51
C PRO A 17 -10.91 -8.89 13.06
N GLY A 18 -11.82 -9.17 12.12
CA GLY A 18 -11.61 -8.89 10.71
C GLY A 18 -11.57 -7.40 10.40
N LEU A 19 -12.43 -6.60 11.05
CA LEU A 19 -12.43 -5.14 10.88
C LEU A 19 -11.12 -4.53 11.37
N LEU A 20 -10.63 -4.95 12.54
CA LEU A 20 -9.36 -4.47 13.08
C LEU A 20 -8.18 -4.87 12.21
N ASN A 21 -8.14 -6.14 11.77
CA ASN A 21 -7.09 -6.61 10.85
C ASN A 21 -7.12 -5.85 9.52
N LEU A 22 -8.30 -5.60 8.96
CA LEU A 22 -8.46 -4.85 7.72
C LEU A 22 -7.90 -3.42 7.82
N LEU A 23 -8.12 -2.72 8.95
CA LEU A 23 -7.56 -1.38 9.19
C LEU A 23 -6.02 -1.40 9.19
N VAL A 24 -5.43 -2.36 9.90
CA VAL A 24 -3.96 -2.52 9.96
C VAL A 24 -3.41 -2.87 8.58
N ALA A 25 -4.06 -3.80 7.89
CA ALA A 25 -3.66 -4.24 6.56
C ALA A 25 -3.74 -3.11 5.53
N PHE A 26 -4.74 -2.20 5.63
CA PHE A 26 -4.86 -1.07 4.69
C PHE A 26 -3.71 -0.09 4.79
N LYS A 27 -3.22 0.13 6.01
CA LYS A 27 -2.02 0.93 6.23
C LYS A 27 -0.81 0.29 5.53
N GLN A 28 -0.63 -1.02 5.70
CA GLN A 28 0.46 -1.74 5.07
C GLN A 28 0.35 -1.74 3.53
N LEU A 29 -0.84 -1.94 2.98
CA LEU A 29 -1.07 -1.86 1.53
C LEU A 29 -0.77 -0.46 0.98
N ALA A 30 -1.14 0.60 1.71
CA ALA A 30 -0.84 1.97 1.32
C ALA A 30 0.68 2.22 1.30
N ASP A 31 1.41 1.68 2.27
CA ASP A 31 2.87 1.79 2.35
C ASP A 31 3.56 1.00 1.22
N ASP A 32 3.10 -0.22 0.92
CA ASP A 32 3.63 -1.09 -0.14
C ASP A 32 3.40 -0.49 -1.55
N CYS A 33 2.24 0.16 -1.75
CA CYS A 33 1.82 0.69 -3.04
C CYS A 33 2.03 2.20 -3.21
N LYS A 34 2.73 2.87 -2.28
CA LYS A 34 2.90 4.33 -2.27
C LYS A 34 3.57 4.90 -3.53
N PHE A 35 4.39 4.09 -4.20
CA PHE A 35 5.15 4.46 -5.40
C PHE A 35 4.50 4.04 -6.72
N LEU A 36 3.30 3.46 -6.68
CA LEU A 36 2.52 3.15 -7.88
C LEU A 36 1.72 4.39 -8.30
N PRO A 37 2.11 5.13 -9.35
CA PRO A 37 1.57 6.46 -9.65
C PRO A 37 0.07 6.48 -9.94
N PHE A 38 -0.47 5.35 -10.39
CA PHE A 38 -1.88 5.22 -10.81
C PHE A 38 -2.70 4.31 -9.93
N PHE A 39 -2.12 3.78 -8.85
CA PHE A 39 -2.81 2.85 -8.00
C PHE A 39 -4.03 3.54 -7.35
N ASP A 40 -5.21 3.07 -7.66
CA ASP A 40 -6.46 3.56 -7.06
C ASP A 40 -7.12 2.38 -6.35
N PRO A 41 -6.96 2.26 -5.01
CA PRO A 41 -7.38 1.08 -4.27
C PRO A 41 -8.85 0.71 -4.51
N GLU A 42 -9.71 1.72 -4.69
CA GLU A 42 -11.15 1.53 -4.92
C GLU A 42 -11.45 0.95 -6.30
N LYS A 43 -10.60 1.22 -7.29
CA LYS A 43 -10.78 0.79 -8.68
C LYS A 43 -9.97 -0.44 -9.05
N THR A 44 -9.04 -0.88 -8.21
CA THR A 44 -8.21 -2.06 -8.44
C THR A 44 -8.92 -3.32 -7.91
N PRO A 45 -9.41 -4.24 -8.76
CA PRO A 45 -10.16 -5.43 -8.31
C PRO A 45 -9.39 -6.33 -7.34
N GLY A 46 -8.06 -6.40 -7.48
CA GLY A 46 -7.19 -7.17 -6.57
C GLY A 46 -7.26 -6.67 -5.11
N VAL A 47 -7.49 -5.37 -4.90
CA VAL A 47 -7.66 -4.78 -3.56
C VAL A 47 -8.94 -5.27 -2.89
N TRP A 48 -10.01 -5.48 -3.64
CA TRP A 48 -11.26 -6.01 -3.09
C TRP A 48 -11.14 -7.48 -2.69
N ILE A 49 -10.47 -8.30 -3.52
CA ILE A 49 -10.16 -9.70 -3.18
C ILE A 49 -9.30 -9.75 -1.92
N TRP A 50 -8.27 -8.90 -1.87
CA TRP A 50 -7.41 -8.75 -0.70
C TRP A 50 -8.20 -8.33 0.54
N ALA A 51 -9.06 -7.31 0.44
CA ALA A 51 -9.84 -6.78 1.57
C ALA A 51 -10.82 -7.84 2.11
N ILE A 52 -11.47 -8.60 1.22
CA ILE A 52 -12.33 -9.72 1.61
C ILE A 52 -11.52 -10.77 2.36
N ALA A 53 -10.32 -11.12 1.89
CA ALA A 53 -9.47 -12.08 2.60
C ALA A 53 -9.04 -11.55 3.99
N GLN A 54 -8.63 -10.28 4.08
CA GLN A 54 -8.23 -9.63 5.33
C GLN A 54 -9.38 -9.50 6.33
N LEU A 55 -10.61 -9.34 5.86
CA LEU A 55 -11.80 -9.30 6.70
C LEU A 55 -12.23 -10.70 7.13
N THR A 56 -12.40 -11.62 6.18
CA THR A 56 -13.08 -12.90 6.43
C THR A 56 -12.23 -13.90 7.19
N PHE A 57 -10.91 -13.96 6.95
CA PHE A 57 -10.05 -14.93 7.60
C PHE A 57 -10.01 -14.79 9.12
N PRO A 58 -9.73 -13.60 9.69
CA PRO A 58 -9.74 -13.42 11.13
C PRO A 58 -11.13 -13.71 11.73
N CYS A 59 -12.20 -13.31 11.06
CA CYS A 59 -13.58 -13.56 11.52
C CYS A 59 -13.89 -15.05 11.59
N VAL A 60 -13.59 -15.81 10.53
CA VAL A 60 -13.84 -17.26 10.47
C VAL A 60 -12.96 -17.97 11.48
N LEU A 61 -11.67 -17.60 11.59
CA LEU A 61 -10.77 -18.23 12.53
C LEU A 61 -11.23 -17.99 13.97
N PHE A 62 -11.61 -16.76 14.32
CA PHE A 62 -12.14 -16.42 15.64
C PHE A 62 -13.47 -17.15 15.93
N TRP A 63 -14.37 -17.22 14.94
CA TRP A 63 -15.62 -17.97 15.05
C TRP A 63 -15.39 -19.44 15.42
N LEU A 64 -14.38 -20.06 14.79
CA LEU A 64 -14.01 -21.45 15.03
C LEU A 64 -13.29 -21.63 16.37
N THR A 65 -12.41 -20.71 16.78
CA THR A 65 -11.63 -20.86 18.01
C THR A 65 -12.44 -20.60 19.27
N ASP A 66 -13.40 -19.67 19.24
CA ASP A 66 -14.29 -19.36 20.37
C ASP A 66 -15.62 -20.10 20.29
N SER A 67 -15.69 -21.12 19.42
CA SER A 67 -16.81 -22.05 19.32
C SER A 67 -18.17 -21.36 19.26
N PHE A 68 -18.30 -20.37 18.37
CA PHE A 68 -19.51 -19.55 18.25
C PHE A 68 -20.77 -20.37 17.96
N TYR A 69 -20.64 -21.58 17.42
CA TYR A 69 -21.72 -22.56 17.26
C TYR A 69 -22.44 -22.93 18.57
N LEU A 70 -21.80 -22.72 19.73
CA LEU A 70 -22.38 -22.91 21.06
C LEU A 70 -23.14 -21.68 21.58
N GLN A 71 -23.20 -20.59 20.80
CA GLN A 71 -23.82 -19.32 21.21
C GLN A 71 -23.29 -18.81 22.57
N PRO A 72 -21.97 -18.58 22.68
CA PRO A 72 -21.38 -18.12 23.93
C PRO A 72 -22.02 -16.81 24.38
N GLU A 73 -22.12 -16.60 25.70
CA GLU A 73 -22.66 -15.37 26.25
C GLU A 73 -21.84 -14.16 25.75
N ILE A 74 -22.54 -13.15 25.24
CA ILE A 74 -21.90 -11.91 24.78
C ILE A 74 -21.61 -11.03 25.99
N ASN A 75 -20.36 -11.09 26.45
CA ASN A 75 -19.85 -10.30 27.56
C ASN A 75 -18.57 -9.56 27.16
N PHE A 76 -18.10 -8.66 28.04
CA PHE A 76 -16.88 -7.88 27.80
C PHE A 76 -15.63 -8.74 27.59
N ASN A 77 -15.58 -9.96 28.15
CA ASN A 77 -14.47 -10.88 27.95
C ASN A 77 -14.44 -11.41 26.50
N LEU A 78 -15.59 -11.82 25.95
CA LEU A 78 -15.68 -12.24 24.55
C LEU A 78 -15.30 -11.10 23.59
N ILE A 79 -15.77 -9.88 23.84
CA ILE A 79 -15.43 -8.70 23.05
C ILE A 79 -13.94 -8.38 23.16
N GLY A 80 -13.37 -8.40 24.38
CA GLY A 80 -11.95 -8.19 24.61
C GLY A 80 -11.08 -9.19 23.86
N ARG A 81 -11.46 -10.48 23.89
CA ARG A 81 -10.79 -11.52 23.11
C ARG A 81 -10.88 -11.28 21.60
N ALA A 82 -12.03 -10.85 21.08
CA ALA A 82 -12.19 -10.50 19.67
C ALA A 82 -11.25 -9.37 19.25
N ILE A 83 -11.12 -8.33 20.09
CA ILE A 83 -10.20 -7.20 19.86
C ILE A 83 -8.75 -7.67 19.86
N SER A 84 -8.33 -8.40 20.90
CA SER A 84 -6.96 -8.93 21.01
C SER A 84 -6.63 -9.88 19.86
N PHE A 85 -7.59 -10.69 19.42
CA PHE A 85 -7.42 -11.58 18.29
C PHE A 85 -7.21 -10.81 16.97
N GLY A 86 -7.99 -9.75 16.74
CA GLY A 86 -7.86 -8.90 15.54
C GLY A 86 -6.52 -8.19 15.48
N LEU A 87 -6.11 -7.53 16.56
CA LEU A 87 -4.83 -6.83 16.64
C LEU A 87 -3.63 -7.79 16.59
N GLY A 88 -3.76 -8.97 17.19
CA GLY A 88 -2.73 -10.01 17.24
C GLY A 88 -2.76 -10.99 16.07
N PHE A 89 -3.65 -10.83 15.09
CA PHE A 89 -3.91 -11.85 14.07
C PHE A 89 -2.65 -12.28 13.33
N ILE A 90 -1.84 -11.32 12.87
CA ILE A 90 -0.57 -11.61 12.17
C ILE A 90 0.41 -12.35 13.08
N ALA A 91 0.50 -11.98 14.35
CA ALA A 91 1.33 -12.68 15.32
C ALA A 91 0.84 -14.12 15.58
N ILE A 92 -0.48 -14.34 15.67
CA ILE A 92 -1.10 -15.66 15.81
C ILE A 92 -0.81 -16.54 14.59
N MET A 93 -0.94 -15.98 13.38
CA MET A 93 -0.62 -16.66 12.13
C MET A 93 0.86 -17.03 12.03
N ASN A 94 1.75 -16.27 12.68
CA ASN A 94 3.19 -16.55 12.72
C ASN A 94 3.62 -17.48 13.86
N ALA A 95 2.95 -17.45 15.01
CA ALA A 95 3.26 -18.33 16.15
C ALA A 95 2.71 -19.76 15.97
N ARG A 96 1.56 -19.94 15.32
CA ARG A 96 0.96 -21.27 15.08
C ARG A 96 1.73 -22.13 14.06
N THR A 97 2.70 -21.57 13.36
CA THR A 97 3.63 -22.35 12.51
C THR A 97 4.55 -23.27 13.31
N GLU A 98 4.72 -23.06 14.62
CA GLU A 98 5.69 -23.80 15.44
C GLU A 98 5.07 -24.94 16.27
N THR A 99 3.74 -24.99 16.42
CA THR A 99 3.08 -25.89 17.41
C THR A 99 2.23 -27.02 16.84
N GLY A 100 2.15 -27.19 15.51
CA GLY A 100 1.67 -28.43 14.85
C GLY A 100 0.23 -28.88 15.14
N PHE A 101 -0.58 -28.11 15.88
CA PHE A 101 -1.85 -28.61 16.44
C PHE A 101 -3.10 -28.44 15.55
N PHE A 102 -2.95 -27.90 14.33
CA PHE A 102 -3.98 -27.96 13.28
C PHE A 102 -3.29 -28.12 11.93
N THR A 103 -3.39 -29.31 11.33
CA THR A 103 -2.75 -29.71 10.06
C THR A 103 -3.41 -29.12 8.80
N VAL A 104 -4.41 -28.26 8.93
CA VAL A 104 -4.87 -27.46 7.80
C VAL A 104 -3.92 -26.28 7.69
N ASP A 105 -3.21 -26.20 6.57
CA ASP A 105 -2.24 -25.15 6.28
C ASP A 105 -2.93 -23.80 6.01
N ILE A 106 -3.71 -23.33 6.99
CA ILE A 106 -4.51 -22.09 6.97
C ILE A 106 -3.59 -20.91 6.69
N LYS A 107 -2.34 -20.96 7.20
CA LYS A 107 -1.31 -19.96 6.90
C LYS A 107 -0.94 -19.98 5.42
N THR A 108 -0.55 -21.12 4.84
CA THR A 108 -0.23 -21.15 3.41
C THR A 108 -1.42 -20.80 2.55
N PHE A 109 -2.64 -21.21 2.91
CA PHE A 109 -3.84 -20.84 2.16
C PHE A 109 -4.09 -19.33 2.22
N TYR A 110 -4.02 -18.72 3.41
CA TYR A 110 -4.11 -17.27 3.60
C TYR A 110 -3.01 -16.54 2.81
N THR A 111 -1.75 -16.95 2.95
CA THR A 111 -0.63 -16.35 2.23
C THR A 111 -0.77 -16.48 0.72
N ARG A 112 -1.27 -17.62 0.21
CA ARG A 112 -1.54 -17.80 -1.23
C ARG A 112 -2.62 -16.86 -1.72
N LEU A 113 -3.73 -16.71 -0.99
CA LEU A 113 -4.80 -15.79 -1.37
C LEU A 113 -4.34 -14.33 -1.35
N VAL A 114 -3.63 -13.93 -0.29
CA VAL A 114 -3.03 -12.58 -0.21
C VAL A 114 -2.07 -12.37 -1.38
N ARG A 115 -1.21 -13.34 -1.68
CA ARG A 115 -0.28 -13.28 -2.82
C ARG A 115 -1.00 -13.17 -4.16
N LEU A 116 -2.04 -13.96 -4.40
CA LEU A 116 -2.86 -13.84 -5.63
C LEU A 116 -3.46 -12.44 -5.77
N ALA A 117 -3.90 -11.84 -4.65
CA ALA A 117 -4.41 -10.48 -4.64
C ALA A 117 -3.32 -9.46 -5.03
N TYR A 118 -2.11 -9.58 -4.46
CA TYR A 118 -0.96 -8.75 -4.83
C TYR A 118 -0.52 -8.99 -6.27
N ASP A 119 -0.51 -10.22 -6.77
CA ASP A 119 -0.18 -10.53 -8.17
C ASP A 119 -1.19 -9.89 -9.13
N LEU A 120 -2.47 -9.85 -8.75
CA LEU A 120 -3.51 -9.15 -9.51
C LEU A 120 -3.31 -7.62 -9.48
N ILE A 121 -2.97 -7.04 -8.33
CA ILE A 121 -2.62 -5.61 -8.22
C ILE A 121 -1.41 -5.31 -9.12
N ALA A 122 -0.35 -6.12 -8.99
CA ALA A 122 0.90 -5.95 -9.74
C ALA A 122 0.68 -6.11 -11.24
N SER A 123 -0.10 -7.10 -11.70
CA SER A 123 -0.33 -7.32 -13.14
C SER A 123 -1.02 -6.14 -13.83
N GLN A 124 -1.84 -5.38 -13.11
CA GLN A 124 -2.54 -4.20 -13.65
C GLN A 124 -1.67 -2.94 -13.61
N GLU A 125 -0.82 -2.81 -12.60
CA GLU A 125 -0.05 -1.59 -12.36
C GLU A 125 1.37 -1.65 -12.94
N THR A 126 2.00 -2.82 -13.07
CA THR A 126 3.42 -2.94 -13.43
C THR A 126 3.69 -2.39 -14.83
N ALA A 127 2.97 -2.85 -15.85
CA ALA A 127 3.19 -2.40 -17.22
C ALA A 127 2.87 -0.91 -17.40
N ARG A 128 1.82 -0.43 -16.73
CA ARG A 128 1.40 0.97 -16.78
C ARG A 128 2.40 1.89 -16.09
N THR A 129 2.91 1.48 -14.93
CA THR A 129 3.92 2.22 -14.16
C THR A 129 5.25 2.24 -14.91
N ALA A 130 5.69 1.10 -15.46
CA ALA A 130 6.88 1.03 -16.29
C ALA A 130 6.78 1.94 -17.52
N GLY A 131 5.65 1.86 -18.25
CA GLY A 131 5.43 2.72 -19.42
C GLY A 131 5.41 4.22 -19.07
N PHE A 132 4.84 4.58 -17.92
CA PHE A 132 4.89 5.96 -17.43
C PHE A 132 6.31 6.43 -17.15
N TRP A 133 7.13 5.66 -16.43
CA TRP A 133 8.50 6.07 -16.11
C TRP A 133 9.40 6.13 -17.35
N VAL A 134 9.18 5.25 -18.33
CA VAL A 134 9.83 5.36 -19.65
C VAL A 134 9.47 6.68 -20.33
N ASP A 135 8.19 7.06 -20.30
CA ASP A 135 7.73 8.31 -20.92
C ASP A 135 8.25 9.55 -20.14
N VAL A 136 8.35 9.47 -18.81
CA VAL A 136 8.99 10.51 -17.97
C VAL A 136 10.45 10.69 -18.37
N GLU A 137 11.21 9.61 -18.46
CA GLU A 137 12.63 9.64 -18.87
C GLU A 137 12.78 10.24 -20.26
N GLN A 138 11.92 9.86 -21.21
CA GLN A 138 11.97 10.40 -22.57
C GLN A 138 11.65 11.89 -22.64
N GLU A 139 10.67 12.38 -21.88
CA GLU A 139 10.31 13.81 -21.87
C GLU A 139 11.45 14.65 -21.26
N LEU A 140 12.06 14.18 -20.17
CA LEU A 140 13.24 14.79 -19.54
C LEU A 140 14.44 14.82 -20.50
N LEU A 141 14.68 13.73 -21.24
CA LEU A 141 15.79 13.67 -22.20
C LEU A 141 15.58 14.57 -23.41
N LYS A 142 14.37 14.60 -23.98
CA LYS A 142 14.11 15.20 -25.29
C LYS A 142 13.63 16.64 -25.23
N ARG A 143 12.80 17.01 -24.25
CA ARG A 143 12.10 18.30 -24.23
C ARG A 143 12.60 19.26 -23.16
N ILE A 144 12.95 18.74 -21.99
CA ILE A 144 13.34 19.58 -20.86
C ILE A 144 14.84 19.85 -20.94
N THR A 145 15.23 21.12 -20.97
CA THR A 145 16.64 21.54 -21.11
C THR A 145 17.26 22.01 -19.80
N ASP A 146 16.44 22.43 -18.84
CA ASP A 146 16.86 22.91 -17.52
C ASP A 146 16.08 22.18 -16.44
N PHE A 147 16.79 21.60 -15.48
CA PHE A 147 16.24 20.84 -14.36
C PHE A 147 16.24 21.64 -13.05
N THR A 148 16.73 22.88 -13.06
CA THR A 148 16.98 23.70 -11.86
C THR A 148 15.74 23.85 -10.99
N ASP A 149 14.61 24.23 -11.58
CA ASP A 149 13.36 24.43 -10.84
C ASP A 149 12.82 23.14 -10.22
N GLY A 150 12.88 22.03 -10.95
CA GLY A 150 12.48 20.71 -10.47
C GLY A 150 13.36 20.20 -9.33
N LEU A 151 14.68 20.33 -9.47
CA LEU A 151 15.64 19.95 -8.43
C LEU A 151 15.54 20.83 -7.18
N ASN A 152 15.35 22.15 -7.34
CA ASN A 152 15.12 23.06 -6.22
C ASN A 152 13.80 22.73 -5.50
N PHE A 153 12.78 22.28 -6.23
CA PHE A 153 11.55 21.81 -5.63
C PHE A 153 11.77 20.52 -4.83
N LEU A 154 12.47 19.51 -5.36
CA LEU A 154 12.81 18.28 -4.65
C LEU A 154 13.61 18.54 -3.37
N GLU A 155 14.57 19.46 -3.44
CA GLU A 155 15.37 19.86 -2.28
C GLU A 155 14.47 20.41 -1.15
N ASN A 156 13.56 21.30 -1.51
CA ASN A 156 12.58 21.85 -0.56
C ASN A 156 11.57 20.80 -0.10
N TYR A 157 11.20 19.85 -0.96
CA TYR A 157 10.29 18.76 -0.65
C TYR A 157 10.87 17.87 0.45
N PHE A 158 12.08 17.34 0.25
CA PHE A 158 12.70 16.44 1.24
C PHE A 158 13.07 17.16 2.55
N LYS A 159 13.52 18.43 2.49
CA LYS A 159 13.75 19.25 3.70
C LYS A 159 12.50 19.43 4.57
N ARG A 160 11.31 19.33 3.98
CA ARG A 160 10.02 19.53 4.66
C ARG A 160 9.26 18.22 4.89
N ASP A 161 9.77 17.08 4.43
CA ASP A 161 9.10 15.80 4.62
C ASP A 161 9.29 15.31 6.06
N VAL A 162 8.22 15.48 6.85
CA VAL A 162 8.16 15.06 8.26
C VAL A 162 8.30 13.55 8.47
N SER A 163 8.22 12.74 7.41
CA SER A 163 8.40 11.29 7.51
C SER A 163 9.85 10.84 7.43
N LEU A 164 10.77 11.72 7.03
CA LEU A 164 12.20 11.43 6.91
C LEU A 164 12.94 11.75 8.21
N SER A 165 13.90 10.91 8.58
CA SER A 165 14.87 11.22 9.62
C SER A 165 15.87 12.29 9.13
N PRO A 166 16.58 12.98 10.04
CA PRO A 166 17.62 13.93 9.64
C PRO A 166 18.69 13.32 8.73
N GLU A 167 19.10 12.08 8.99
CA GLU A 167 20.06 11.32 8.17
C GLU A 167 19.51 11.08 6.75
N GLN A 168 18.24 10.65 6.65
CA GLN A 168 17.60 10.44 5.34
C GLN A 168 17.46 11.75 4.56
N ILE A 169 17.22 12.87 5.23
CA ILE A 169 17.19 14.19 4.57
C ILE A 169 18.57 14.51 3.99
N GLU A 170 19.64 14.30 4.76
CA GLU A 170 21.01 14.54 4.31
C GLU A 170 21.36 13.67 3.09
N ASP A 171 21.06 12.37 3.14
CA ASP A 171 21.28 11.44 2.02
C ASP A 171 20.56 11.92 0.75
N ARG A 172 19.30 12.34 0.86
CA ARG A 172 18.52 12.85 -0.29
C ARG A 172 19.10 14.15 -0.86
N LEU A 173 19.64 15.02 -0.01
CA LEU A 173 20.28 16.26 -0.47
C LEU A 173 21.59 15.98 -1.21
N ILE A 174 22.38 15.01 -0.73
CA ILE A 174 23.58 14.53 -1.42
C ILE A 174 23.20 13.95 -2.80
N GLU A 175 22.17 13.10 -2.88
CA GLU A 175 21.70 12.55 -4.15
C GLU A 175 21.25 13.65 -5.14
N ILE A 176 20.63 14.72 -4.67
CA ILE A 176 20.25 15.89 -5.49
C ILE A 176 21.50 16.61 -6.01
N ASP A 177 22.48 16.88 -5.16
CA ASP A 177 23.71 17.56 -5.56
C ASP A 177 24.51 16.72 -6.56
N GLU A 178 24.57 15.40 -6.35
CA GLU A 178 25.15 14.47 -7.31
C GLU A 178 24.44 14.50 -8.66
N ALA A 179 23.10 14.57 -8.68
CA ALA A 179 22.33 14.68 -9.91
C ALA A 179 22.62 15.99 -10.66
N ARG A 180 22.82 17.12 -9.95
CA ARG A 180 23.14 18.42 -10.57
C ARG A 180 24.45 18.40 -11.33
N ILE A 181 25.46 17.71 -10.80
CA ILE A 181 26.83 17.72 -11.36
C ILE A 181 27.11 16.61 -12.36
N LYS A 182 26.15 15.72 -12.66
CA LYS A 182 26.35 14.67 -13.68
C LYS A 182 26.65 15.30 -15.05
N PRO A 183 27.75 14.90 -15.72
CA PRO A 183 28.18 15.52 -16.96
C PRO A 183 27.31 15.11 -18.15
N LEU A 184 26.77 13.90 -18.12
CA LEU A 184 25.91 13.36 -19.18
C LEU A 184 24.44 13.58 -18.80
N LYS A 185 23.68 14.23 -19.69
CA LYS A 185 22.24 14.43 -19.51
C LYS A 185 21.50 13.11 -19.24
N SER A 186 21.91 12.02 -19.90
CA SER A 186 21.31 10.71 -19.67
C SER A 186 21.50 10.17 -18.25
N GLU A 187 22.68 10.38 -17.66
CA GLU A 187 22.96 9.99 -16.28
C GLU A 187 22.23 10.91 -15.30
N GLN A 188 22.18 12.21 -15.61
CA GLN A 188 21.43 13.19 -14.85
C GLN A 188 19.94 12.86 -14.80
N VAL A 189 19.34 12.51 -15.94
CA VAL A 189 17.92 12.13 -15.99
C VAL A 189 17.66 10.86 -15.19
N LYS A 190 18.53 9.84 -15.26
CA LYS A 190 18.37 8.63 -14.44
C LYS A 190 18.42 8.93 -12.95
N ALA A 191 19.34 9.79 -12.52
CA ALA A 191 19.43 10.24 -11.13
C ALA A 191 18.16 11.02 -10.72
N ILE A 192 17.68 11.93 -11.58
CA ILE A 192 16.44 12.67 -11.35
C ILE A 192 15.24 11.73 -11.20
N VAL A 193 15.07 10.75 -12.10
CA VAL A 193 13.96 9.78 -12.03
C VAL A 193 14.02 8.98 -10.73
N ALA A 194 15.20 8.57 -10.28
CA ALA A 194 15.38 7.89 -9.00
C ALA A 194 15.00 8.79 -7.80
N LEU A 195 15.21 10.10 -7.91
CA LEU A 195 14.81 11.11 -6.92
C LEU A 195 13.30 11.43 -6.97
N MET A 196 12.57 11.04 -8.01
CA MET A 196 11.12 11.22 -8.11
C MET A 196 10.32 10.23 -7.25
N ASP A 197 10.97 9.61 -6.26
CA ASP A 197 10.40 8.74 -5.23
C ASP A 197 9.57 9.52 -4.19
N VAL A 198 8.70 10.42 -4.68
CA VAL A 198 7.84 11.29 -3.90
C VAL A 198 6.48 10.64 -3.68
N ARG A 199 5.69 11.20 -2.75
CA ARG A 199 4.31 10.73 -2.56
C ARG A 199 3.52 10.92 -3.86
N ARG A 200 2.73 9.92 -4.23
CA ARG A 200 1.91 9.91 -5.45
C ARG A 200 1.08 11.18 -5.65
N MET A 201 0.53 11.75 -4.58
CA MET A 201 -0.29 12.96 -4.65
C MET A 201 0.49 14.22 -5.06
N ASP A 202 1.80 14.24 -4.81
CA ASP A 202 2.68 15.38 -5.10
C ASP A 202 3.36 15.24 -6.47
N LEU A 203 3.36 14.04 -7.04
CA LEU A 203 3.99 13.74 -8.34
C LEU A 203 3.52 14.67 -9.47
N PRO A 204 2.22 15.02 -9.62
CA PRO A 204 1.81 15.95 -10.67
C PRO A 204 2.44 17.33 -10.54
N SER A 205 2.51 17.86 -9.31
CA SER A 205 3.14 19.15 -9.04
C SER A 205 4.65 19.10 -9.27
N LEU A 206 5.30 17.99 -8.91
CA LEU A 206 6.71 17.75 -9.20
C LEU A 206 6.99 17.81 -10.70
N LEU A 207 6.23 17.05 -11.51
CA LEU A 207 6.40 17.02 -12.96
C LEU A 207 6.17 18.41 -13.59
N GLN A 208 5.20 19.18 -13.12
CA GLN A 208 5.00 20.56 -13.58
C GLN A 208 6.23 21.45 -13.29
N ARG A 209 6.90 21.26 -12.14
CA ARG A 209 8.14 22.00 -11.81
C ARG A 209 9.33 21.62 -12.68
N PHE A 210 9.35 20.40 -13.20
CA PHE A 210 10.30 19.99 -14.24
C PHE A 210 9.92 20.49 -15.65
N GLY A 211 8.77 21.16 -15.83
CA GLY A 211 8.36 21.71 -17.12
C GLY A 211 7.68 20.68 -18.05
N PHE A 212 7.09 19.62 -17.48
CA PHE A 212 6.31 18.66 -18.27
C PHE A 212 5.11 19.33 -18.94
N SER A 213 4.82 18.93 -20.18
CA SER A 213 3.77 19.53 -20.99
C SER A 213 2.36 19.22 -20.48
N ASP A 214 1.40 20.12 -20.71
CA ASP A 214 -0.02 19.88 -20.38
C ASP A 214 -0.57 18.62 -21.08
N GLU A 215 -0.06 18.29 -22.26
CA GLU A 215 -0.42 17.06 -22.99
C GLU A 215 0.03 15.81 -22.22
N PHE A 216 1.28 15.80 -21.75
CA PHE A 216 1.79 14.73 -20.88
C PHE A 216 0.96 14.61 -19.60
N MET A 217 0.68 15.75 -18.96
CA MET A 217 -0.12 15.78 -17.74
C MET A 217 -1.53 15.21 -17.98
N LYS A 218 -2.21 15.61 -19.06
CA LYS A 218 -3.55 15.11 -19.41
C LYS A 218 -3.57 13.61 -19.75
N LYS A 219 -2.50 13.08 -20.35
CA LYS A 219 -2.37 11.64 -20.67
C LYS A 219 -2.43 10.77 -19.41
N TYR A 220 -1.81 11.21 -18.32
CA TYR A 220 -1.60 10.38 -17.12
C TYR A 220 -2.43 10.79 -15.91
N PHE A 221 -2.62 12.08 -15.72
CA PHE A 221 -3.32 12.67 -14.58
C PHE A 221 -4.51 13.43 -15.14
N LYS A 222 -5.65 12.75 -15.29
CA LYS A 222 -6.91 13.42 -15.66
C LYS A 222 -7.10 14.61 -14.71
N GLN A 223 -7.07 15.83 -15.24
CA GLN A 223 -7.50 17.01 -14.49
C GLN A 223 -8.97 16.76 -14.09
N LYS A 224 -9.19 16.50 -12.80
CA LYS A 224 -10.54 16.45 -12.23
C LYS A 224 -11.13 17.86 -12.21
#